data_AF-A0A955X560-F1
#
_entry.id   AF-A0A955X560-F1
#
_cell.length_a   1.000
_cell.length_b   1.000
_cell.length_c   1.000
_cell.angle_alpha   90.00
_cell.angle_beta   90.00
_cell.angle_gamma   90.00
#
_symmetry.space_group_name_H-M   'P 1'
#
loop_
_entity.id
_entity.type
_entity.pdbx_description
1 polymer ?
#
loop_
_entity_poly.entity_id
_entity_poly.type
_entity_poly.pdbx_seq_one_letter_code
_entity_poly.pdbx_strand_id
1 'polypeptide(L)'
;MRGRSPLPVLMLLGATACTTTTAVRPSALAPLHAPVPGDAVVLTSPSGGTVRVDANSRIRFRLADGRQTAWMPVRDLNTGDDGLFVRRRVPLADLTAVDGRGLTDADRDFLEPWEGVQRTSAADGVYLVGAGGRAALRARGEQEAPLSGQWRAQLPDQSWTGWMDGETLLAASRRGLELESGVLWRDITDAEVRNFSGGKTLGLIIGGAAIIAAVAALTDGKPGRVLAETARATARVTYMTTVLTVHNRPVHCYRYADPWIDPDAVVDGPVQPSLQEPTSGGTRLFTGVTRRRADIEVVPSLQSMATLSAPEGLEQTAALSLRLAKVWELGGGLRAAALAAPGAAEPELRFIGFGRAGLHLNLDANHRIAVPLSFDIGAGQGVLLQTRLNFGLRIRLTDDFSLGVSAPSPTLTRMRTGLNGVKSRWSFPAGLELAFAL
;
A
#
# COMPACT_ATOMS: atom_id res chain seq x y z
N MET A 1 -1.52 25.50 -43.74
CA MET A 1 -0.61 24.46 -43.22
C MET A 1 -1.34 23.70 -42.11
N ARG A 2 -1.69 22.43 -42.34
CA ARG A 2 -2.40 21.58 -41.36
C ARG A 2 -1.39 21.09 -40.33
N GLY A 3 -1.46 21.65 -39.12
CA GLY A 3 -0.58 21.30 -38.01
C GLY A 3 -0.81 19.86 -37.56
N ARG A 4 0.22 19.02 -37.71
CA ARG A 4 0.29 17.70 -37.09
C ARG A 4 0.30 17.89 -35.58
N SER A 5 -0.71 17.36 -34.89
CA SER A 5 -0.79 17.33 -33.44
C SER A 5 0.35 16.49 -32.85
N PRO A 6 1.20 17.04 -31.97
CA PRO A 6 2.20 16.26 -31.23
C PRO A 6 1.51 15.54 -30.08
N LEU A 7 0.78 14.47 -30.39
CA LEU A 7 0.15 13.58 -29.41
C LEU A 7 0.46 12.14 -29.84
N PRO A 8 1.65 11.63 -29.48
CA PRO A 8 1.63 10.34 -28.77
C PRO A 8 2.75 10.11 -27.73
N VAL A 9 3.50 11.12 -27.28
CA VAL A 9 4.67 10.88 -26.38
C VAL A 9 4.31 10.93 -24.88
N LEU A 10 3.13 11.41 -24.49
CA LEU A 10 2.76 11.57 -23.07
C LEU A 10 2.13 10.32 -22.41
N MET A 11 1.93 9.23 -23.15
CA MET A 11 1.38 7.97 -22.63
C MET A 11 2.51 6.94 -22.54
N LEU A 12 3.12 6.77 -21.36
CA LEU A 12 3.74 5.51 -20.84
C LEU A 12 4.70 5.73 -19.65
N LEU A 13 4.43 6.68 -18.75
CA LEU A 13 4.95 6.59 -17.38
C LEU A 13 3.96 5.80 -16.54
N GLY A 14 3.75 4.53 -16.92
CA GLY A 14 3.22 3.56 -15.98
C GLY A 14 4.27 3.46 -14.89
N ALA A 15 3.95 3.95 -13.69
CA ALA A 15 4.81 3.80 -12.52
C ALA A 15 4.88 2.31 -12.20
N THR A 16 5.73 1.58 -12.90
CA THR A 16 6.13 0.23 -12.51
C THR A 16 6.89 0.41 -11.21
N ALA A 17 6.22 0.15 -10.10
CA ALA A 17 6.81 0.07 -8.78
C ALA A 17 8.11 -0.74 -8.91
N CYS A 18 9.24 -0.06 -8.78
CA CYS A 18 10.53 -0.72 -8.90
C CYS A 18 10.68 -1.59 -7.67
N THR A 19 10.51 -2.90 -7.84
CA THR A 19 10.78 -3.86 -6.78
C THR A 19 12.21 -4.34 -6.94
N THR A 20 12.93 -4.46 -5.82
CA THR A 20 14.26 -5.06 -5.80
C THR A 20 14.14 -6.42 -5.13
N THR A 21 14.48 -7.47 -5.86
CA THR A 21 14.61 -8.81 -5.32
C THR A 21 16.06 -9.04 -4.92
N THR A 22 16.29 -9.41 -3.65
CA THR A 22 17.63 -9.72 -3.12
C THR A 22 17.62 -11.10 -2.50
N ALA A 23 18.56 -11.96 -2.90
CA ALA A 23 18.77 -13.26 -2.28
C ALA A 23 19.50 -13.10 -0.94
N VAL A 24 19.21 -13.99 0.01
CA VAL A 24 19.73 -14.04 1.38
C VAL A 24 20.09 -15.49 1.68
N ARG A 25 21.29 -15.70 2.27
CA ARG A 25 21.77 -17.05 2.65
C ARG A 25 21.12 -17.54 3.94
N PRO A 26 21.07 -18.86 4.21
CA PRO A 26 20.51 -19.43 5.44
C PRO A 26 21.11 -18.83 6.71
N SER A 27 22.43 -18.66 6.74
CA SER A 27 23.14 -18.10 7.90
C SER A 27 22.68 -16.67 8.23
N ALA A 28 22.16 -15.95 7.23
CA ALA A 28 21.64 -14.60 7.39
C ALA A 28 20.15 -14.57 7.75
N LEU A 29 19.47 -15.72 7.84
CA LEU A 29 18.08 -15.86 8.29
C LEU A 29 17.95 -15.98 9.81
N ALA A 30 19.07 -16.16 10.54
CA ALA A 30 19.05 -16.23 12.00
C ALA A 30 18.23 -15.11 12.69
N PRO A 31 18.23 -13.85 12.21
CA PRO A 31 17.36 -12.79 12.77
C PRO A 31 15.85 -13.04 12.63
N LEU A 32 15.43 -13.95 11.75
CA LEU A 32 14.04 -14.38 11.58
C LEU A 32 13.64 -15.49 12.55
N HIS A 33 14.56 -16.05 13.35
CA HIS A 33 14.23 -17.14 14.28
C HIS A 33 13.49 -16.63 15.53
N ALA A 34 13.59 -15.33 15.83
CA ALA A 34 12.95 -14.73 16.98
C ALA A 34 12.06 -13.56 16.55
N PRO A 35 10.92 -13.34 17.23
CA PRO A 35 10.14 -12.12 17.04
C PRO A 35 11.01 -10.90 17.34
N VAL A 36 11.04 -9.95 16.40
CA VAL A 36 11.88 -8.77 16.53
C VAL A 36 11.04 -7.61 17.05
N PRO A 37 11.42 -6.98 18.20
CA PRO A 37 10.82 -5.73 18.61
C PRO A 37 11.29 -4.62 17.67
N GLY A 38 10.53 -4.33 16.61
CA GLY A 38 10.86 -3.26 15.67
C GLY A 38 10.08 -3.25 14.37
N ASP A 39 10.36 -2.25 13.52
CA ASP A 39 9.68 -2.02 12.24
C ASP A 39 10.27 -2.83 11.07
N ALA A 40 11.42 -3.49 11.26
CA ALA A 40 12.08 -4.31 10.25
C ALA A 40 13.11 -5.27 10.83
N VAL A 41 13.37 -6.35 10.10
CA VAL A 41 14.50 -7.27 10.29
C VAL A 41 15.59 -6.92 9.28
N VAL A 42 16.86 -6.85 9.68
CA VAL A 42 17.97 -6.63 8.75
C VAL A 42 18.66 -7.96 8.48
N LEU A 43 18.63 -8.40 7.23
CA LEU A 43 19.31 -9.60 6.76
C LEU A 43 20.58 -9.21 5.98
N THR A 44 21.58 -10.07 5.95
CA THR A 44 22.81 -9.84 5.18
C THR A 44 22.77 -10.63 3.87
N SER A 45 22.88 -9.95 2.73
CA SER A 45 22.96 -10.58 1.41
C SER A 45 24.28 -11.33 1.21
N PRO A 46 24.37 -12.28 0.25
CA PRO A 46 25.62 -12.97 -0.09
C PRO A 46 26.80 -12.03 -0.40
N SER A 47 26.52 -10.82 -0.89
CA SER A 47 27.52 -9.81 -1.25
C SER A 47 28.05 -8.98 -0.07
N GLY A 48 27.53 -9.22 1.15
CA GLY A 48 27.82 -8.41 2.33
C GLY A 48 26.93 -7.17 2.47
N GLY A 49 26.12 -6.83 1.46
CA GLY A 49 25.14 -5.75 1.56
C GLY A 49 23.97 -6.11 2.49
N THR A 50 23.39 -5.13 3.17
CA THR A 50 22.24 -5.32 4.08
C THR A 50 20.91 -5.23 3.33
N VAL A 51 20.00 -6.14 3.63
CA VAL A 51 18.61 -6.18 3.14
C VAL A 51 17.68 -5.92 4.32
N ARG A 52 17.02 -4.76 4.33
CA ARG A 52 15.98 -4.46 5.31
C ARG A 52 14.68 -5.15 4.89
N VAL A 53 14.15 -6.05 5.71
CA VAL A 53 12.88 -6.76 5.53
C VAL A 53 11.85 -6.15 6.46
N ASP A 54 10.83 -5.51 5.91
CA ASP A 54 9.73 -4.94 6.68
C ASP A 54 8.45 -5.78 6.54
N ALA A 55 7.42 -5.43 7.30
CA ALA A 55 6.11 -6.11 7.29
C ALA A 55 5.42 -6.16 5.91
N ASN A 56 5.72 -5.22 5.00
CA ASN A 56 5.12 -5.15 3.65
C ASN A 56 6.03 -5.75 2.58
N SER A 57 7.24 -6.14 2.94
CA SER A 57 8.13 -6.89 2.08
C SER A 57 7.46 -8.22 1.74
N ARG A 58 7.79 -8.76 0.57
CA ARG A 58 7.44 -10.14 0.24
C ARG A 58 8.69 -10.98 0.35
N ILE A 59 8.53 -12.18 0.85
CA ILE A 59 9.61 -13.15 0.96
C ILE A 59 9.16 -14.48 0.39
N ARG A 60 10.09 -15.20 -0.23
CA ARG A 60 9.93 -16.60 -0.59
C ARG A 60 11.19 -17.35 -0.22
N PHE A 61 11.06 -18.66 0.00
CA PHE A 61 12.16 -19.52 0.37
C PHE A 61 12.47 -20.49 -0.77
N ARG A 62 13.75 -20.84 -0.92
CA ARG A 62 14.15 -22.01 -1.69
C ARG A 62 14.36 -23.16 -0.71
N LEU A 63 13.81 -24.31 -1.05
CA LEU A 63 13.85 -25.51 -0.22
C LEU A 63 15.04 -26.40 -0.62
N ALA A 64 15.41 -27.33 0.27
CA ALA A 64 16.51 -28.28 0.07
C ALA A 64 16.33 -29.18 -1.15
N ASP A 65 15.08 -29.44 -1.56
CA ASP A 65 14.73 -30.17 -2.77
C ASP A 65 14.73 -29.31 -4.05
N GLY A 66 15.13 -28.02 -3.95
CA GLY A 66 15.19 -27.07 -5.04
C GLY A 66 13.89 -26.33 -5.33
N ARG A 67 12.75 -26.71 -4.73
CA ARG A 67 11.47 -26.02 -4.92
C ARG A 67 11.50 -24.62 -4.32
N GLN A 68 10.63 -23.75 -4.82
CA GLN A 68 10.45 -22.41 -4.29
C GLN A 68 9.05 -22.23 -3.72
N THR A 69 8.98 -21.49 -2.63
CA THR A 69 7.70 -21.08 -2.05
C THR A 69 7.06 -19.97 -2.85
N ALA A 70 5.73 -19.82 -2.73
CA ALA A 70 5.09 -18.64 -3.25
C ALA A 70 5.60 -17.39 -2.51
N TRP A 71 5.45 -16.23 -3.14
CA TRP A 71 5.76 -14.95 -2.51
C TRP A 71 4.75 -14.65 -1.40
N MET A 72 5.19 -14.65 -0.15
CA MET A 72 4.35 -14.38 1.01
C MET A 72 4.63 -12.99 1.59
N PRO A 73 3.61 -12.24 2.05
CA PRO A 73 3.82 -11.03 2.83
C PRO A 73 4.50 -11.37 4.15
N VAL A 74 5.57 -10.67 4.52
CA VAL A 74 6.33 -10.98 5.73
C VAL A 74 5.49 -10.77 7.00
N ARG A 75 4.52 -9.83 7.00
CA ARG A 75 3.57 -9.64 8.11
C ARG A 75 2.72 -10.85 8.45
N ASP A 76 2.54 -11.77 7.51
CA ASP A 76 1.73 -12.97 7.71
C ASP A 76 2.59 -14.14 8.22
N LEU A 77 3.92 -13.96 8.30
CA LEU A 77 4.85 -14.94 8.83
C LEU A 77 4.88 -14.94 10.36
N ASN A 78 4.82 -16.14 10.88
CA ASN A 78 5.09 -16.48 12.26
C ASN A 78 6.36 -17.31 12.30
N THR A 79 7.07 -17.19 13.41
CA THR A 79 8.35 -17.85 13.64
C THR A 79 8.18 -18.76 14.86
N GLY A 80 8.68 -19.98 14.74
CA GLY A 80 8.84 -20.90 15.87
C GLY A 80 10.24 -21.48 15.88
N ASP A 81 10.53 -22.27 16.90
CA ASP A 81 11.85 -22.89 17.11
C ASP A 81 12.25 -23.78 15.91
N ASP A 82 11.27 -24.47 15.31
CA ASP A 82 11.51 -25.45 14.26
C ASP A 82 11.34 -24.91 12.83
N GLY A 83 10.67 -23.77 12.65
CA GLY A 83 10.41 -23.25 11.31
C GLY A 83 9.68 -21.92 11.20
N LEU A 84 9.33 -21.61 9.95
CA LEU A 84 8.49 -20.49 9.56
C LEU A 84 7.12 -20.99 9.13
N PHE A 85 6.08 -20.29 9.54
CA PHE A 85 4.72 -20.68 9.19
C PHE A 85 3.81 -19.48 8.97
N VAL A 86 2.86 -19.69 8.09
CA VAL A 86 1.78 -18.76 7.82
C VAL A 86 0.54 -19.30 8.52
N ARG A 87 -0.01 -18.49 9.42
CA ARG A 87 -1.34 -18.71 9.97
C ARG A 87 -2.36 -18.20 8.98
N ARG A 88 -3.13 -19.10 8.39
CA ARG A 88 -4.23 -18.77 7.50
C ARG A 88 -5.54 -19.16 8.14
N ARG A 89 -6.52 -18.26 8.04
CA ARG A 89 -7.91 -18.54 8.39
C ARG A 89 -8.68 -18.93 7.13
N VAL A 90 -9.21 -20.14 7.10
CA VAL A 90 -10.06 -20.65 6.01
C VAL A 90 -11.50 -20.67 6.50
N PRO A 91 -12.41 -19.84 5.94
CA PRO A 91 -13.83 -19.93 6.24
C PRO A 91 -14.34 -21.35 5.97
N LEU A 92 -15.17 -21.91 6.85
CA LEU A 92 -15.74 -23.25 6.60
C LEU A 92 -16.51 -23.33 5.28
N ALA A 93 -17.10 -22.21 4.84
CA ALA A 93 -17.82 -22.12 3.57
C ALA A 93 -16.92 -22.32 2.33
N ASP A 94 -15.59 -22.25 2.50
CA ASP A 94 -14.61 -22.46 1.44
C ASP A 94 -14.09 -23.90 1.41
N LEU A 95 -14.36 -24.73 2.43
CA LEU A 95 -13.94 -26.14 2.43
C LEU A 95 -14.62 -26.89 1.28
N THR A 96 -13.99 -27.91 0.72
CA THR A 96 -14.52 -28.67 -0.42
C THR A 96 -15.20 -29.97 0.02
N ALA A 97 -14.69 -30.59 1.09
CA ALA A 97 -15.22 -31.80 1.71
C ALA A 97 -14.92 -31.82 3.22
N VAL A 98 -15.69 -32.58 4.00
CA VAL A 98 -15.36 -32.94 5.39
C VAL A 98 -15.51 -34.45 5.55
N ASP A 99 -14.57 -35.07 6.26
CA ASP A 99 -14.55 -36.50 6.60
C ASP A 99 -14.50 -36.66 8.13
N GLY A 100 -15.44 -37.41 8.68
CA GLY A 100 -15.54 -37.69 10.10
C GLY A 100 -15.58 -39.18 10.41
N ARG A 101 -14.81 -39.59 11.43
CA ARG A 101 -14.69 -40.98 11.92
C ARG A 101 -15.11 -41.07 13.37
N GLY A 102 -15.73 -42.20 13.74
CA GLY A 102 -16.19 -42.43 15.11
C GLY A 102 -17.38 -41.55 15.52
N LEU A 103 -18.19 -41.14 14.55
CA LEU A 103 -19.33 -40.24 14.78
C LEU A 103 -20.52 -40.99 15.38
N THR A 104 -21.16 -40.38 16.38
CA THR A 104 -22.46 -40.84 16.90
C THR A 104 -23.59 -40.47 15.94
N ASP A 105 -24.76 -41.09 16.10
CA ASP A 105 -25.95 -40.70 15.34
C ASP A 105 -26.38 -39.25 15.64
N ALA A 106 -26.08 -38.73 16.84
CA ALA A 106 -26.31 -37.33 17.17
C ALA A 106 -25.40 -36.37 16.39
N ASP A 107 -24.11 -36.70 16.21
CA ASP A 107 -23.19 -35.89 15.39
C ASP A 107 -23.61 -35.89 13.92
N ARG A 108 -24.08 -37.05 13.45
CA ARG A 108 -24.61 -37.27 12.11
C ARG A 108 -25.83 -36.44 11.81
N ASP A 109 -26.73 -36.29 12.77
CA ASP A 109 -27.97 -35.52 12.64
C ASP A 109 -27.74 -34.01 12.82
N PHE A 110 -26.69 -33.63 13.53
CA PHE A 110 -26.28 -32.24 13.67
C PHE A 110 -25.75 -31.65 12.35
N LEU A 111 -25.04 -32.44 11.55
CA LEU A 111 -24.52 -32.00 10.27
C LEU A 111 -25.61 -32.05 9.20
N GLU A 112 -26.41 -31.00 9.12
CA GLU A 112 -27.31 -30.82 7.99
C GLU A 112 -26.50 -30.42 6.75
N PRO A 113 -26.53 -31.22 5.67
CA PRO A 113 -25.98 -30.79 4.39
C PRO A 113 -26.68 -29.50 3.95
N TRP A 114 -25.92 -28.49 3.52
CA TRP A 114 -26.52 -27.37 2.77
C TRP A 114 -27.26 -27.89 1.54
N GLU A 115 -28.20 -27.07 1.05
CA GLU A 115 -28.91 -27.35 -0.19
C GLU A 115 -27.90 -27.64 -1.33
N GLY A 116 -27.94 -28.85 -1.88
CA GLY A 116 -26.99 -29.32 -2.90
C GLY A 116 -25.75 -30.09 -2.38
N VAL A 117 -25.56 -30.29 -1.07
CA VAL A 117 -24.49 -31.15 -0.53
C VAL A 117 -24.97 -32.60 -0.48
N GLN A 118 -24.20 -33.52 -1.08
CA GLN A 118 -24.49 -34.95 -0.97
C GLN A 118 -23.80 -35.52 0.27
N ARG A 119 -24.59 -36.14 1.13
CA ARG A 119 -24.09 -36.93 2.26
C ARG A 119 -23.87 -38.37 1.78
N THR A 120 -22.63 -38.83 1.87
CA THR A 120 -22.29 -40.23 1.59
C THR A 120 -21.85 -40.88 2.90
N SER A 121 -22.63 -41.84 3.38
CA SER A 121 -22.25 -42.68 4.52
C SER A 121 -21.39 -43.82 4.02
N ALA A 122 -20.19 -43.98 4.59
CA ALA A 122 -19.35 -45.17 4.41
C ALA A 122 -19.36 -46.01 5.69
N ALA A 123 -18.94 -47.28 5.62
CA ALA A 123 -18.91 -48.17 6.78
C ALA A 123 -18.10 -47.59 7.97
N ASP A 124 -17.07 -46.78 7.68
CA ASP A 124 -16.12 -46.27 8.68
C ASP A 124 -16.21 -44.75 8.93
N GLY A 125 -17.19 -44.05 8.33
CA GLY A 125 -17.29 -42.59 8.48
C GLY A 125 -18.36 -41.90 7.63
N VAL A 126 -18.47 -40.59 7.78
CA VAL A 126 -19.36 -39.73 6.98
C VAL A 126 -18.54 -38.77 6.13
N TYR A 127 -18.83 -38.76 4.83
CA TYR A 127 -18.27 -37.82 3.87
C TYR A 127 -19.35 -36.84 3.44
N LEU A 128 -19.05 -35.55 3.55
CA LEU A 128 -19.90 -34.48 3.02
C LEU A 128 -19.18 -33.82 1.87
N VAL A 129 -19.74 -33.93 0.67
CA VAL A 129 -19.19 -33.33 -0.55
C VAL A 129 -20.25 -32.39 -1.13
N GLY A 130 -19.89 -31.11 -1.28
CA GLY A 130 -20.83 -30.12 -1.81
C GLY A 130 -20.93 -30.10 -3.33
N ALA A 131 -22.12 -29.82 -3.87
CA ALA A 131 -22.28 -29.47 -5.27
C ALA A 131 -21.42 -28.24 -5.62
N GLY A 132 -20.65 -28.33 -6.69
CA GLY A 132 -19.69 -27.29 -7.09
C GLY A 132 -18.39 -27.26 -6.28
N GLY A 133 -18.11 -28.29 -5.46
CA GLY A 133 -16.85 -28.43 -4.73
C GLY A 133 -16.75 -27.56 -3.48
N ARG A 134 -17.87 -27.21 -2.84
CA ARG A 134 -17.88 -26.48 -1.55
C ARG A 134 -18.69 -27.22 -0.49
N ALA A 135 -18.04 -27.86 0.46
CA ALA A 135 -18.68 -28.39 1.65
C ALA A 135 -19.12 -27.24 2.56
N ALA A 136 -20.42 -27.03 2.67
CA ALA A 136 -20.96 -26.14 3.68
C ALA A 136 -21.56 -26.98 4.82
N LEU A 137 -20.84 -26.99 5.94
CA LEU A 137 -21.36 -27.43 7.22
C LEU A 137 -22.17 -26.29 7.83
N ARG A 138 -23.45 -26.53 8.09
CA ARG A 138 -24.25 -25.65 8.94
C ARG A 138 -24.43 -26.30 10.29
N ALA A 139 -23.88 -25.66 11.33
CA ALA A 139 -24.27 -25.98 12.70
C ALA A 139 -25.78 -25.71 12.87
N ARG A 140 -26.56 -26.75 13.18
CA ARG A 140 -28.00 -26.59 13.43
C ARG A 140 -28.21 -26.03 14.84
N GLY A 141 -28.33 -24.70 14.95
CA GLY A 141 -28.52 -24.01 16.23
C GLY A 141 -27.23 -23.91 17.07
N GLU A 142 -27.37 -23.34 18.26
CA GLU A 142 -26.29 -23.34 19.27
C GLU A 142 -26.24 -24.72 19.93
N GLN A 143 -25.45 -25.63 19.35
CA GLN A 143 -25.16 -26.90 20.02
C GLN A 143 -24.18 -26.63 21.16
N GLU A 144 -24.59 -26.95 22.39
CA GLU A 144 -23.74 -26.85 23.59
C GLU A 144 -22.83 -28.07 23.74
N ALA A 145 -23.17 -29.21 23.12
CA ALA A 145 -22.40 -30.44 23.20
C ALA A 145 -21.28 -30.48 22.13
N PRO A 146 -20.04 -30.86 22.50
CA PRO A 146 -18.95 -31.03 21.55
C PRO A 146 -19.23 -32.18 20.59
N LEU A 147 -18.84 -32.01 19.32
CA LEU A 147 -18.91 -33.08 18.33
C LEU A 147 -17.98 -34.22 18.75
N SER A 148 -18.45 -35.47 18.67
CA SER A 148 -17.61 -36.62 18.96
C SER A 148 -16.77 -37.04 17.73
N GLY A 149 -15.79 -37.91 17.97
CA GLY A 149 -14.96 -38.48 16.90
C GLY A 149 -13.80 -37.60 16.44
N GLN A 150 -13.22 -37.99 15.32
CA GLN A 150 -12.11 -37.32 14.65
C GLN A 150 -12.57 -36.81 13.30
N TRP A 151 -12.14 -35.61 12.94
CA TRP A 151 -12.58 -34.89 11.77
C TRP A 151 -11.39 -34.46 10.94
N ARG A 152 -11.56 -34.35 9.63
CA ARG A 152 -10.63 -33.63 8.77
C ARG A 152 -11.40 -32.91 7.68
N ALA A 153 -10.85 -31.79 7.23
CA ALA A 153 -11.44 -30.97 6.20
C ALA A 153 -10.58 -31.03 4.94
N GLN A 154 -11.22 -31.04 3.79
CA GLN A 154 -10.56 -30.83 2.52
C GLN A 154 -10.59 -29.35 2.19
N LEU A 155 -9.41 -28.79 1.94
CA LEU A 155 -9.19 -27.39 1.65
C LEU A 155 -9.52 -27.09 0.17
N PRO A 156 -9.70 -25.81 -0.19
CA PRO A 156 -9.93 -25.40 -1.57
C PRO A 156 -8.91 -25.93 -2.60
N ASP A 157 -7.68 -26.20 -2.17
CA ASP A 157 -6.59 -26.77 -3.00
C ASP A 157 -6.62 -28.30 -3.08
N GLN A 158 -7.71 -28.92 -2.60
CA GLN A 158 -7.92 -30.37 -2.53
C GLN A 158 -7.06 -31.12 -1.51
N SER A 159 -6.18 -30.44 -0.78
CA SER A 159 -5.43 -31.07 0.31
C SER A 159 -6.33 -31.33 1.52
N TRP A 160 -6.00 -32.36 2.30
CA TRP A 160 -6.69 -32.67 3.55
C TRP A 160 -5.90 -32.13 4.72
N THR A 161 -6.60 -31.57 5.70
CA THR A 161 -6.01 -31.24 7.00
C THR A 161 -5.62 -32.52 7.75
N GLY A 162 -4.83 -32.35 8.81
CA GLY A 162 -4.71 -33.36 9.85
C GLY A 162 -6.08 -33.71 10.45
N TRP A 163 -6.13 -34.85 11.15
CA TRP A 163 -7.28 -35.21 11.97
C TRP A 163 -7.34 -34.28 13.19
N MET A 164 -8.52 -33.72 13.45
CA MET A 164 -8.82 -32.82 14.56
C MET A 164 -10.00 -33.36 15.36
N ASP A 165 -10.08 -33.03 16.64
CA ASP A 165 -11.25 -33.35 17.44
C ASP A 165 -12.45 -32.48 17.03
N GLY A 166 -13.65 -32.92 17.45
CA GLY A 166 -14.87 -32.22 17.12
C GLY A 166 -15.02 -30.86 17.81
N GLU A 167 -14.35 -30.65 18.94
CA GLU A 167 -14.29 -29.34 19.62
C GLU A 167 -13.54 -28.31 18.75
N THR A 168 -12.41 -28.71 18.15
CA THR A 168 -11.62 -27.90 17.23
C THR A 168 -12.43 -27.55 15.98
N LEU A 169 -13.13 -28.52 15.39
CA LEU A 169 -14.01 -28.27 14.25
C LEU A 169 -15.17 -27.32 14.61
N LEU A 170 -15.77 -27.48 15.80
CA LEU A 170 -16.84 -26.61 16.27
C LEU A 170 -16.35 -25.19 16.55
N ALA A 171 -15.17 -25.02 17.15
CA ALA A 171 -14.54 -23.72 17.31
C ALA A 171 -14.25 -23.06 15.95
N ALA A 172 -13.78 -23.87 14.98
CA ALA A 172 -13.57 -23.44 13.61
C ALA A 172 -14.87 -23.06 12.89
N SER A 173 -16.04 -23.56 13.30
CA SER A 173 -17.32 -23.12 12.70
C SER A 173 -17.67 -21.67 13.00
N ARG A 174 -17.32 -21.19 14.19
CA ARG A 174 -17.56 -19.79 14.59
C ARG A 174 -16.49 -18.87 14.05
N ARG A 175 -15.26 -19.37 13.95
CA ARG A 175 -14.08 -18.55 13.66
C ARG A 175 -13.37 -18.94 12.37
N GLY A 176 -13.89 -19.79 11.51
CA GLY A 176 -13.09 -20.38 10.42
C GLY A 176 -11.99 -21.29 10.96
N LEU A 177 -11.46 -22.15 10.10
CA LEU A 177 -10.38 -23.06 10.43
C LEU A 177 -9.05 -22.29 10.38
N GLU A 178 -8.36 -22.20 11.51
CA GLU A 178 -6.99 -21.69 11.55
C GLU A 178 -6.04 -22.82 11.17
N LEU A 179 -5.36 -22.63 10.03
CA LEU A 179 -4.38 -23.56 9.51
C LEU A 179 -3.00 -22.95 9.68
N GLU A 180 -2.10 -23.74 10.22
CA GLU A 180 -0.68 -23.45 10.19
C GLU A 180 -0.06 -24.29 9.08
N SER A 181 0.48 -23.61 8.08
CA SER A 181 1.30 -24.24 7.06
C SER A 181 2.67 -23.63 7.15
N GLY A 182 3.72 -24.44 7.10
CA GLY A 182 5.07 -23.99 7.39
C GLY A 182 6.15 -24.78 6.68
N VAL A 183 7.35 -24.24 6.73
CA VAL A 183 8.60 -24.87 6.31
C VAL A 183 9.54 -24.91 7.49
N LEU A 184 10.19 -26.06 7.68
CA LEU A 184 11.17 -26.21 8.74
C LEU A 184 12.44 -25.46 8.38
N TRP A 185 13.13 -24.92 9.38
CA TRP A 185 14.39 -24.19 9.16
C TRP A 185 15.43 -25.05 8.44
N ARG A 186 15.48 -26.35 8.76
CA ARG A 186 16.40 -27.32 8.13
C ARG A 186 16.15 -27.54 6.63
N ASP A 187 14.93 -27.25 6.17
CA ASP A 187 14.55 -27.44 4.78
C ASP A 187 14.76 -26.18 3.94
N ILE A 188 15.10 -25.03 4.55
CA ILE A 188 15.33 -23.76 3.84
C ILE A 188 16.79 -23.62 3.45
N THR A 189 17.08 -23.53 2.15
CA THR A 189 18.44 -23.30 1.62
C THR A 189 18.73 -21.86 1.27
N ASP A 190 17.74 -21.05 0.93
CA ASP A 190 17.89 -19.62 0.64
C ASP A 190 16.58 -18.89 0.89
N ALA A 191 16.62 -17.57 1.04
CA ALA A 191 15.45 -16.72 0.92
C ALA A 191 15.65 -15.64 -0.14
N GLU A 192 14.58 -15.28 -0.84
CA GLU A 192 14.54 -14.09 -1.68
C GLU A 192 13.58 -13.09 -1.06
N VAL A 193 14.05 -11.87 -0.86
CA VAL A 193 13.24 -10.76 -0.35
C VAL A 193 12.98 -9.77 -1.47
N ARG A 194 11.71 -9.46 -1.70
CA ARG A 194 11.26 -8.42 -2.61
C ARG A 194 10.82 -7.20 -1.79
N ASN A 195 11.64 -6.16 -1.83
CA ASN A 195 11.34 -4.88 -1.23
C ASN A 195 10.77 -3.93 -2.27
N PHE A 196 9.79 -3.13 -1.86
CA PHE A 196 9.39 -1.95 -2.62
C PHE A 196 10.53 -0.93 -2.55
N SER A 197 11.17 -0.63 -3.68
CA SER A 197 12.21 0.41 -3.72
C SER A 197 11.53 1.78 -3.76
N GLY A 198 11.22 2.29 -2.55
CA GLY A 198 10.67 3.62 -2.37
C GLY A 198 11.52 4.68 -3.08
N GLY A 199 12.84 4.66 -2.90
CA GLY A 199 13.76 5.62 -3.51
C GLY A 199 13.83 5.59 -5.05
N LYS A 200 13.76 4.43 -5.70
CA LYS A 200 13.76 4.35 -7.18
C LYS A 200 12.42 4.79 -7.75
N THR A 201 11.32 4.37 -7.12
CA THR A 201 9.97 4.79 -7.49
C THR A 201 9.82 6.31 -7.30
N LEU A 202 10.37 6.83 -6.21
CA LEU A 202 10.46 8.25 -5.89
C LEU A 202 11.25 9.04 -6.92
N GLY A 203 12.47 8.59 -7.27
CA GLY A 203 13.30 9.25 -8.27
C GLY A 203 12.61 9.31 -9.65
N LEU A 204 11.82 8.30 -9.98
CA LEU A 204 11.05 8.25 -11.22
C LEU A 204 9.85 9.20 -11.19
N ILE A 205 9.14 9.30 -10.05
CA ILE A 205 8.01 10.24 -9.88
C ILE A 205 8.51 11.70 -9.86
N ILE A 206 9.49 12.03 -9.00
CA ILE A 206 10.03 13.39 -8.90
C ILE A 206 10.76 13.77 -10.18
N GLY A 207 11.67 12.90 -10.65
CA GLY A 207 12.44 13.14 -11.86
C GLY A 207 11.52 13.29 -13.07
N GLY A 208 10.51 12.42 -13.19
CA GLY A 208 9.48 12.53 -14.23
C GLY A 208 8.71 13.84 -14.16
N ALA A 209 8.21 14.24 -12.99
CA ALA A 209 7.49 15.50 -12.82
C ALA A 209 8.36 16.73 -13.09
N ALA A 210 9.60 16.73 -12.62
CA ALA A 210 10.56 17.82 -12.85
C ALA A 210 10.95 17.94 -14.33
N ILE A 211 11.15 16.81 -15.02
CA ILE A 211 11.42 16.77 -16.47
C ILE A 211 10.20 17.28 -17.23
N ILE A 212 8.98 16.83 -16.90
CA ILE A 212 7.75 17.30 -17.54
C ILE A 212 7.58 18.81 -17.33
N ALA A 213 7.78 19.32 -16.11
CA ALA A 213 7.69 20.74 -15.82
C ALA A 213 8.76 21.56 -16.56
N ALA A 214 10.00 21.07 -16.64
CA ALA A 214 11.08 21.71 -17.38
C ALA A 214 10.81 21.72 -18.89
N VAL A 215 10.35 20.60 -19.45
CA VAL A 215 9.97 20.50 -20.87
C VAL A 215 8.79 21.43 -21.17
N ALA A 216 7.75 21.46 -20.34
CA ALA A 216 6.61 22.35 -20.50
C ALA A 216 6.98 23.85 -20.42
N ALA A 217 7.99 24.20 -19.63
CA ALA A 217 8.52 25.56 -19.57
C ALA A 217 9.35 25.95 -20.81
N LEU A 218 9.94 24.97 -21.50
CA LEU A 218 10.80 25.17 -22.67
C LEU A 218 10.03 25.14 -24.00
N THR A 219 8.93 24.38 -24.11
CA THR A 219 8.26 24.12 -25.40
C THR A 219 7.01 24.98 -25.65
N ASP A 220 7.20 26.25 -25.98
CA ASP A 220 6.21 27.19 -26.54
C ASP A 220 5.28 27.93 -25.57
N GLY A 221 5.24 29.26 -25.74
CA GLY A 221 4.52 30.28 -24.97
C GLY A 221 2.98 30.19 -24.95
N LYS A 222 2.40 28.99 -24.93
CA LYS A 222 0.99 28.71 -24.60
C LYS A 222 0.90 27.72 -23.43
N PRO A 223 1.43 28.10 -22.25
CA PRO A 223 1.54 27.21 -21.08
C PRO A 223 0.19 26.65 -20.63
N GLY A 224 -0.93 27.35 -20.88
CA GLY A 224 -2.25 26.94 -20.42
C GLY A 224 -2.72 25.57 -20.92
N ARG A 225 -2.37 25.14 -22.14
CA ARG A 225 -2.88 23.87 -22.71
C ARG A 225 -2.08 22.67 -22.22
N VAL A 226 -0.75 22.76 -22.22
CA VAL A 226 0.14 21.71 -21.69
C VAL A 226 -0.06 21.53 -20.19
N LEU A 227 -0.26 22.61 -19.44
CA LEU A 227 -0.56 22.54 -18.00
C LEU A 227 -1.95 21.98 -17.71
N ALA A 228 -2.98 22.32 -18.50
CA ALA A 228 -4.30 21.72 -18.33
C ALA A 228 -4.28 20.21 -18.63
N GLU A 229 -3.53 19.79 -19.65
CA GLU A 229 -3.37 18.37 -19.98
C GLU A 229 -2.50 17.64 -18.96
N THR A 230 -1.43 18.26 -18.45
CA THR A 230 -0.59 17.69 -17.39
C THR A 230 -1.36 17.60 -16.07
N ALA A 231 -2.10 18.64 -15.68
CA ALA A 231 -2.95 18.61 -14.48
C ALA A 231 -4.06 17.56 -14.58
N ARG A 232 -4.70 17.41 -15.76
CA ARG A 232 -5.66 16.32 -16.01
C ARG A 232 -4.99 14.95 -16.00
N ALA A 233 -3.81 14.80 -16.59
CA ALA A 233 -3.07 13.55 -16.61
C ALA A 233 -2.63 13.16 -15.20
N THR A 234 -2.05 14.08 -14.42
CA THR A 234 -1.70 13.88 -13.02
C THR A 234 -2.94 13.59 -12.18
N ALA A 235 -4.04 14.35 -12.32
CA ALA A 235 -5.28 14.06 -11.60
C ALA A 235 -5.86 12.69 -11.98
N ARG A 236 -5.76 12.27 -13.24
CA ARG A 236 -6.23 10.96 -13.71
C ARG A 236 -5.31 9.82 -13.25
N VAL A 237 -4.00 10.01 -13.23
CA VAL A 237 -3.02 9.06 -12.69
C VAL A 237 -3.19 8.96 -11.18
N THR A 238 -3.29 10.08 -10.45
CA THR A 238 -3.57 10.09 -9.02
C THR A 238 -4.92 9.41 -8.74
N TYR A 239 -5.99 9.77 -9.44
CA TYR A 239 -7.29 9.10 -9.31
C TYR A 239 -7.19 7.60 -9.61
N MET A 240 -6.54 7.18 -10.69
CA MET A 240 -6.34 5.76 -10.99
C MET A 240 -5.47 5.06 -9.98
N THR A 241 -4.42 5.69 -9.45
CA THR A 241 -3.52 5.10 -8.45
C THR A 241 -4.25 5.00 -7.12
N THR A 242 -4.99 6.03 -6.72
CA THR A 242 -5.84 6.03 -5.52
C THR A 242 -6.97 5.02 -5.66
N VAL A 243 -7.67 4.93 -6.79
CA VAL A 243 -8.69 3.89 -7.04
C VAL A 243 -8.04 2.51 -7.08
N LEU A 244 -6.87 2.33 -7.70
CA LEU A 244 -6.14 1.07 -7.67
C LEU A 244 -5.61 0.72 -6.28
N THR A 245 -5.33 1.70 -5.41
CA THR A 245 -4.81 1.45 -4.05
C THR A 245 -5.94 1.27 -3.03
N VAL A 246 -7.06 1.99 -3.20
CA VAL A 246 -8.26 1.98 -2.34
C VAL A 246 -9.26 0.91 -2.78
N HIS A 247 -9.29 0.51 -4.06
CA HIS A 247 -10.11 -0.59 -4.58
C HIS A 247 -9.31 -1.85 -4.95
N ASN A 248 -7.97 -1.87 -4.84
CA ASN A 248 -7.29 -3.15 -4.55
C ASN A 248 -7.53 -3.53 -3.09
N ARG A 249 -8.78 -3.89 -2.76
CA ARG A 249 -8.90 -5.19 -2.12
C ARG A 249 -8.43 -6.17 -3.17
N PRO A 250 -7.34 -6.91 -2.97
CA PRO A 250 -6.94 -7.90 -3.95
C PRO A 250 -8.10 -8.86 -4.17
N VAL A 251 -8.82 -8.72 -5.27
CA VAL A 251 -9.61 -9.81 -5.85
C VAL A 251 -8.58 -10.70 -6.53
N HIS A 252 -7.78 -11.36 -5.71
CA HIS A 252 -7.05 -12.53 -6.16
C HIS A 252 -8.10 -13.62 -6.28
N CYS A 253 -8.53 -13.89 -7.51
CA CYS A 253 -9.04 -15.20 -7.86
C CYS A 253 -7.85 -16.17 -7.72
N TYR A 254 -7.55 -16.58 -6.50
CA TYR A 254 -6.58 -17.64 -6.25
C TYR A 254 -7.18 -18.91 -6.83
N ARG A 255 -6.50 -19.49 -7.83
CA ARG A 255 -6.53 -20.94 -7.99
C ARG A 255 -5.75 -21.45 -6.78
N TYR A 256 -6.44 -22.12 -5.87
CA TYR A 256 -5.87 -22.58 -4.62
C TYR A 256 -4.85 -23.69 -4.94
N ALA A 257 -3.58 -23.30 -5.01
CA ALA A 257 -2.44 -24.18 -4.90
C ALA A 257 -1.85 -23.96 -3.51
N ASP A 258 -1.19 -24.99 -2.97
CA ASP A 258 -0.46 -24.94 -1.70
C ASP A 258 0.37 -23.62 -1.64
N PRO A 259 0.16 -22.74 -0.64
CA PRO A 259 0.85 -21.45 -0.57
C PRO A 259 2.37 -21.57 -0.50
N TRP A 260 2.90 -22.78 -0.27
CA TRP A 260 4.33 -23.07 -0.19
C TRP A 260 4.96 -23.54 -1.49
N ILE A 261 4.21 -23.70 -2.59
CA ILE A 261 4.79 -24.20 -3.84
C ILE A 261 4.38 -23.27 -4.97
N ASP A 262 5.38 -22.66 -5.61
CA ASP A 262 5.17 -21.92 -6.86
C ASP A 262 4.53 -22.87 -7.89
N PRO A 263 3.30 -22.60 -8.38
CA PRO A 263 2.59 -23.50 -9.29
C PRO A 263 3.32 -23.68 -10.63
N ASP A 264 4.26 -22.80 -10.96
CA ASP A 264 5.08 -22.88 -12.17
C ASP A 264 6.41 -23.65 -11.93
N ALA A 265 6.68 -24.12 -10.71
CA ALA A 265 7.82 -24.98 -10.44
C ALA A 265 7.60 -26.36 -11.09
N VAL A 266 8.34 -26.64 -12.16
CA VAL A 266 8.40 -27.96 -12.79
C VAL A 266 9.06 -28.93 -11.80
N VAL A 267 8.27 -29.83 -11.23
CA VAL A 267 8.77 -30.90 -10.34
C VAL A 267 8.77 -32.21 -11.10
N ASP A 268 9.96 -32.68 -11.48
CA ASP A 268 10.15 -34.06 -11.95
C ASP A 268 10.23 -35.00 -10.75
N GLY A 269 9.07 -35.45 -10.25
CA GLY A 269 8.97 -36.56 -9.30
C GLY A 269 7.92 -36.40 -8.19
N PRO A 270 7.31 -37.51 -7.70
CA PRO A 270 6.35 -37.49 -6.60
C PRO A 270 7.09 -37.43 -5.26
N VAL A 271 7.58 -36.25 -4.88
CA VAL A 271 8.04 -35.98 -3.52
C VAL A 271 7.00 -35.10 -2.85
N GLN A 272 6.12 -35.71 -2.04
CA GLN A 272 5.31 -34.96 -1.10
C GLN A 272 6.22 -34.52 0.05
N PRO A 273 6.42 -33.21 0.30
CA PRO A 273 7.06 -32.79 1.54
C PRO A 273 6.24 -33.30 2.71
N SER A 274 6.92 -33.83 3.73
CA SER A 274 6.29 -34.05 5.02
C SER A 274 5.98 -32.68 5.63
N LEU A 275 4.79 -32.14 5.35
CA LEU A 275 4.22 -31.02 6.10
C LEU A 275 3.95 -31.54 7.51
N GLN A 276 4.97 -31.50 8.38
CA GLN A 276 4.77 -31.70 9.80
C GLN A 276 4.14 -30.43 10.37
N GLU A 277 3.03 -30.57 11.07
CA GLU A 277 2.45 -29.48 11.85
C GLU A 277 3.49 -29.06 12.91
N PRO A 278 3.94 -27.78 12.90
CA PRO A 278 4.85 -27.30 13.92
C PRO A 278 4.20 -27.43 15.30
N THR A 279 4.92 -28.00 16.26
CA THR A 279 4.38 -28.40 17.56
C THR A 279 4.17 -27.26 18.56
N SER A 280 4.33 -25.99 18.19
CA SER A 280 4.30 -24.88 19.16
C SER A 280 3.79 -23.54 18.61
N GLY A 281 2.99 -22.87 19.44
CA GLY A 281 2.34 -21.59 19.15
C GLY A 281 3.32 -20.48 18.77
N GLY A 282 3.49 -20.27 17.47
CA GLY A 282 4.36 -19.24 16.92
C GLY A 282 4.05 -17.84 17.38
N THR A 283 5.12 -17.07 17.45
CA THR A 283 5.01 -15.62 17.61
C THR A 283 5.05 -14.98 16.22
N ARG A 284 4.22 -13.97 15.99
CA ARG A 284 4.33 -13.16 14.76
C ARG A 284 5.74 -12.58 14.69
N LEU A 285 6.38 -12.68 13.52
CA LEU A 285 7.73 -12.12 13.32
C LEU A 285 7.78 -10.64 13.72
N PHE A 286 6.67 -9.91 13.47
CA PHE A 286 6.44 -8.55 13.95
C PHE A 286 5.29 -8.54 14.96
N THR A 287 5.62 -8.34 16.24
CA THR A 287 4.68 -8.40 17.36
C THR A 287 3.95 -7.08 17.65
N GLY A 288 4.42 -5.96 17.11
CA GLY A 288 3.78 -4.67 17.26
C GLY A 288 2.70 -4.42 16.22
N VAL A 289 1.70 -3.59 16.57
CA VAL A 289 1.07 -2.72 15.57
C VAL A 289 2.20 -1.84 15.03
N THR A 290 2.92 -2.34 14.05
CA THR A 290 3.95 -1.62 13.31
C THR A 290 3.24 -0.51 12.56
N ARG A 291 2.93 0.56 13.29
CA ARG A 291 2.39 1.79 12.75
C ARG A 291 3.50 2.37 11.91
N ARG A 292 3.45 2.04 10.61
CA ARG A 292 4.29 2.56 9.54
C ARG A 292 4.68 4.00 9.89
N ARG A 293 5.93 4.23 10.32
CA ARG A 293 6.58 5.48 9.95
C ARG A 293 6.84 5.32 8.47
N ALA A 294 5.85 5.66 7.65
CA ALA A 294 6.11 5.86 6.25
C ALA A 294 7.14 6.99 6.23
N ASP A 295 8.39 6.62 6.00
CA ASP A 295 9.48 7.59 5.90
C ASP A 295 9.32 8.44 4.65
N ILE A 296 8.37 8.10 3.76
CA ILE A 296 8.01 8.86 2.58
C ILE A 296 6.49 8.76 2.39
N GLU A 297 5.81 9.89 2.34
CA GLU A 297 4.38 10.04 2.10
C GLU A 297 4.19 10.99 0.91
N VAL A 298 3.34 10.64 -0.05
CA VAL A 298 3.03 11.54 -1.18
C VAL A 298 1.81 12.37 -0.79
N VAL A 299 1.94 13.70 -0.91
CA VAL A 299 0.94 14.65 -0.43
C VAL A 299 0.51 15.59 -1.56
N PRO A 300 -0.47 15.20 -2.40
CA PRO A 300 -1.18 16.17 -3.24
C PRO A 300 -1.95 17.17 -2.37
N SER A 301 -1.86 18.46 -2.72
CA SER A 301 -2.65 19.50 -2.07
C SER A 301 -3.21 20.55 -3.02
N LEU A 302 -4.35 21.11 -2.63
CA LEU A 302 -5.02 22.23 -3.27
C LEU A 302 -5.16 23.35 -2.24
N GLN A 303 -4.79 24.57 -2.59
CA GLN A 303 -4.81 25.70 -1.66
C GLN A 303 -5.43 26.93 -2.33
N SER A 304 -6.32 27.60 -1.61
CA SER A 304 -6.95 28.86 -2.02
C SER A 304 -6.56 29.95 -1.04
N MET A 305 -5.91 31.00 -1.51
CA MET A 305 -5.44 32.11 -0.67
C MET A 305 -5.94 33.47 -1.17
N ALA A 306 -6.15 34.40 -0.25
CA ALA A 306 -6.51 35.79 -0.54
C ALA A 306 -5.57 36.75 0.19
N THR A 307 -5.23 37.88 -0.46
CA THR A 307 -4.42 38.93 0.15
C THR A 307 -5.32 39.91 0.91
N LEU A 308 -5.18 40.01 2.23
CA LEU A 308 -6.05 40.85 3.07
C LEU A 308 -6.08 42.33 2.68
N SER A 309 -4.97 42.86 2.18
CA SER A 309 -4.84 44.27 1.80
C SER A 309 -5.26 44.58 0.37
N ALA A 310 -5.64 43.57 -0.43
CA ALA A 310 -6.00 43.73 -1.83
C ALA A 310 -7.09 42.71 -2.20
N PRO A 311 -8.38 43.13 -2.25
CA PRO A 311 -9.51 42.22 -2.49
C PRO A 311 -9.42 41.45 -3.84
N GLU A 312 -8.57 41.91 -4.75
CA GLU A 312 -8.36 41.31 -6.07
C GLU A 312 -7.29 40.20 -6.11
N GLY A 313 -6.65 39.89 -4.97
CA GLY A 313 -5.53 38.97 -4.89
C GLY A 313 -5.91 37.52 -4.56
N LEU A 314 -6.89 36.94 -5.25
CA LEU A 314 -7.20 35.50 -5.13
C LEU A 314 -6.12 34.68 -5.84
N GLU A 315 -5.60 33.68 -5.14
CA GLU A 315 -4.62 32.75 -5.66
C GLU A 315 -5.08 31.31 -5.42
N GLN A 316 -5.01 30.50 -6.46
CA GLN A 316 -5.27 29.06 -6.41
C GLN A 316 -3.96 28.31 -6.67
N THR A 317 -3.64 27.35 -5.81
CA THR A 317 -2.41 26.56 -5.88
C THR A 317 -2.76 25.08 -5.94
N ALA A 318 -2.13 24.36 -6.87
CA ALA A 318 -2.10 22.91 -6.89
C ALA A 318 -0.66 22.44 -6.72
N ALA A 319 -0.42 21.58 -5.72
CA ALA A 319 0.91 21.12 -5.37
C ALA A 319 0.95 19.60 -5.23
N LEU A 320 2.13 19.03 -5.49
CA LEU A 320 2.48 17.67 -5.13
C LEU A 320 3.74 17.73 -4.29
N SER A 321 3.65 17.22 -3.07
CA SER A 321 4.76 17.20 -2.13
C SER A 321 5.08 15.77 -1.69
N LEU A 322 6.27 15.60 -1.15
CA LEU A 322 6.77 14.38 -0.57
C LEU A 322 7.18 14.70 0.85
N ARG A 323 6.57 14.00 1.81
CA ARG A 323 6.89 14.14 3.21
C ARG A 323 7.86 13.04 3.62
N LEU A 324 9.11 13.40 3.88
CA LEU A 324 10.17 12.51 4.31
C LEU A 324 10.26 12.47 5.84
N ALA A 325 10.38 11.28 6.42
CA ALA A 325 10.41 11.01 7.86
C ALA A 325 9.26 11.68 8.64
N LYS A 326 8.11 11.93 7.97
CA LYS A 326 6.99 12.71 8.49
C LYS A 326 7.32 14.15 8.91
N VAL A 327 8.50 14.66 8.54
CA VAL A 327 9.01 15.97 8.96
C VAL A 327 9.38 16.84 7.77
N TRP A 328 10.14 16.37 6.81
CA TRP A 328 10.59 17.21 5.70
C TRP A 328 9.59 17.17 4.56
N GLU A 329 9.12 18.31 4.05
CA GLU A 329 8.27 18.36 2.86
C GLU A 329 9.05 18.94 1.67
N LEU A 330 9.15 18.18 0.58
CA LEU A 330 9.76 18.61 -0.68
C LEU A 330 8.75 18.46 -1.80
N GLY A 331 8.54 19.48 -2.61
CA GLY A 331 7.51 19.43 -3.63
C GLY A 331 7.59 20.54 -4.64
N GLY A 332 6.52 20.67 -5.40
CA GLY A 332 6.34 21.74 -6.35
C GLY A 332 4.93 21.73 -6.89
N GLY A 333 4.62 22.74 -7.70
CA GLY A 333 3.29 22.90 -8.20
C GLY A 333 3.11 24.08 -9.13
N LEU A 334 1.84 24.42 -9.32
CA LEU A 334 1.40 25.53 -10.13
C LEU A 334 0.50 26.44 -9.29
N ARG A 335 0.67 27.75 -9.45
CA ARG A 335 -0.22 28.77 -8.91
C ARG A 335 -0.88 29.53 -10.04
N ALA A 336 -2.16 29.78 -9.91
CA ALA A 336 -2.90 30.74 -10.71
C ALA A 336 -3.22 31.95 -9.82
N ALA A 337 -2.60 33.09 -10.12
CA ALA A 337 -2.77 34.32 -9.36
C ALA A 337 -3.47 35.36 -10.22
N ALA A 338 -4.56 35.92 -9.72
CA ALA A 338 -5.17 37.11 -10.28
C ALA A 338 -4.30 38.33 -9.90
N LEU A 339 -3.67 38.95 -10.89
CA LEU A 339 -2.78 40.09 -10.69
C LEU A 339 -3.31 41.30 -11.46
N ALA A 340 -3.96 42.21 -10.74
CA ALA A 340 -4.35 43.51 -11.29
C ALA A 340 -3.13 44.42 -11.41
N ALA A 341 -2.92 44.97 -12.61
CA ALA A 341 -2.02 46.09 -12.79
C ALA A 341 -2.69 47.38 -12.29
N PRO A 342 -1.94 48.36 -11.74
CA PRO A 342 -2.51 49.64 -11.37
C PRO A 342 -3.28 50.27 -12.56
N GLY A 343 -4.57 50.53 -12.37
CA GLY A 343 -5.44 51.10 -13.41
C GLY A 343 -5.99 50.11 -14.45
N ALA A 344 -5.71 48.81 -14.34
CA ALA A 344 -6.39 47.81 -15.16
C ALA A 344 -7.83 47.61 -14.69
N ALA A 345 -8.76 47.52 -15.63
CA ALA A 345 -10.18 47.28 -15.33
C ALA A 345 -10.47 45.86 -14.86
N GLU A 346 -9.62 44.89 -15.24
CA GLU A 346 -9.78 43.48 -14.88
C GLU A 346 -8.43 42.87 -14.46
N PRO A 347 -8.41 41.98 -13.45
CA PRO A 347 -7.21 41.28 -13.06
C PRO A 347 -6.77 40.27 -14.13
N GLU A 348 -5.48 40.26 -14.46
CA GLU A 348 -4.94 39.29 -15.40
C GLU A 348 -4.57 38.00 -14.66
N LEU A 349 -5.06 36.86 -15.14
CA LEU A 349 -4.71 35.55 -14.59
C LEU A 349 -3.30 35.17 -15.02
N ARG A 350 -2.40 34.97 -14.06
CA ARG A 350 -1.00 34.60 -14.30
C ARG A 350 -0.68 33.27 -13.67
N PHE A 351 0.04 32.44 -14.42
CA PHE A 351 0.51 31.14 -13.96
C PHE A 351 1.96 31.18 -13.50
N ILE A 352 2.23 30.65 -12.31
CA ILE A 352 3.54 30.62 -11.66
C ILE A 352 3.85 29.16 -11.30
N GLY A 353 4.90 28.59 -11.90
CA GLY A 353 5.45 27.31 -11.46
C GLY A 353 6.36 27.53 -10.26
N PHE A 354 6.32 26.62 -9.27
CA PHE A 354 7.15 26.76 -8.07
C PHE A 354 7.69 25.42 -7.57
N GLY A 355 8.84 25.49 -6.90
CA GLY A 355 9.35 24.44 -6.00
C GLY A 355 9.10 24.83 -4.55
N ARG A 356 8.99 23.82 -3.68
CA ARG A 356 8.68 23.92 -2.25
C ARG A 356 9.67 23.08 -1.46
N ALA A 357 10.19 23.64 -0.37
CA ALA A 357 10.93 22.90 0.65
C ALA A 357 10.51 23.38 2.04
N GLY A 358 10.29 22.46 2.97
CA GLY A 358 9.78 22.83 4.29
C GLY A 358 9.80 21.71 5.32
N LEU A 359 9.15 22.00 6.44
CA LEU A 359 8.96 21.16 7.60
C LEU A 359 7.46 20.96 7.85
N HIS A 360 7.11 19.80 8.39
CA HIS A 360 5.79 19.39 8.82
C HIS A 360 5.89 18.99 10.30
N LEU A 361 5.70 19.96 11.19
CA LEU A 361 5.96 19.79 12.61
C LEU A 361 4.70 19.32 13.31
N ASN A 362 4.61 18.03 13.62
CA ASN A 362 3.48 17.49 14.38
C ASN A 362 3.46 18.06 15.81
N LEU A 363 2.33 18.60 16.24
CA LEU A 363 2.14 19.18 17.58
C LEU A 363 1.60 18.16 18.60
N ASP A 364 1.06 17.04 18.13
CA ASP A 364 0.52 15.98 18.99
C ASP A 364 1.09 14.59 18.63
N ALA A 365 1.07 13.69 19.61
CA ALA A 365 1.57 12.32 19.46
C ALA A 365 0.77 11.48 18.45
N ASN A 366 -0.49 11.85 18.20
CA ASN A 366 -1.33 11.19 17.21
C ASN A 366 -1.21 11.80 15.81
N HIS A 367 -0.36 12.83 15.63
CA HIS A 367 -0.15 13.52 14.36
C HIS A 367 -1.45 14.04 13.74
N ARG A 368 -2.40 14.46 14.58
CA ARG A 368 -3.66 15.06 14.16
C ARG A 368 -3.51 16.55 13.86
N ILE A 369 -2.58 17.21 14.52
CA ILE A 369 -2.35 18.65 14.40
C ILE A 369 -0.89 18.85 14.05
N ALA A 370 -0.62 19.61 12.99
CA ALA A 370 0.73 19.91 12.55
C ALA A 370 0.86 21.38 12.14
N VAL A 371 2.08 21.91 12.24
CA VAL A 371 2.47 23.21 11.73
C VAL A 371 3.33 22.98 10.49
N PRO A 372 2.77 23.10 9.26
CA PRO A 372 3.58 23.18 8.07
C PRO A 372 4.34 24.51 8.05
N LEU A 373 5.64 24.47 7.81
CA LEU A 373 6.52 25.62 7.60
C LEU A 373 7.30 25.39 6.31
N SER A 374 7.00 26.10 5.23
CA SER A 374 7.67 25.88 3.95
C SER A 374 8.11 27.17 3.27
N PHE A 375 9.20 27.07 2.53
CA PHE A 375 9.68 28.10 1.63
C PHE A 375 9.42 27.65 0.19
N ASP A 376 8.74 28.50 -0.55
CA ASP A 376 8.47 28.28 -1.96
C ASP A 376 9.24 29.30 -2.81
N ILE A 377 9.79 28.83 -3.93
CA ILE A 377 10.44 29.65 -4.95
C ILE A 377 9.85 29.32 -6.33
N GLY A 378 9.44 30.33 -7.08
CA GLY A 378 8.77 30.14 -8.36
C GLY A 378 8.98 31.28 -9.35
N ALA A 379 8.59 31.03 -10.59
CA ALA A 379 8.62 31.98 -11.70
C ALA A 379 7.53 31.61 -12.72
N GLY A 380 7.16 32.55 -13.59
CA GLY A 380 6.10 32.28 -14.56
C GLY A 380 5.72 33.48 -15.42
N GLN A 381 4.46 33.52 -15.85
CA GLN A 381 3.97 34.52 -16.82
C GLN A 381 4.07 35.95 -16.28
N GLY A 382 5.09 36.68 -16.74
CA GLY A 382 5.43 38.03 -16.30
C GLY A 382 5.92 38.15 -14.85
N VAL A 383 6.10 37.02 -14.16
CA VAL A 383 6.70 36.95 -12.83
C VAL A 383 8.11 36.43 -12.99
N LEU A 384 9.09 37.31 -12.75
CA LEU A 384 10.51 36.96 -12.79
C LEU A 384 10.88 36.03 -11.63
N LEU A 385 10.40 36.36 -10.43
CA LEU A 385 10.67 35.61 -9.21
C LEU A 385 9.53 35.81 -8.23
N GLN A 386 9.05 34.73 -7.65
CA GLN A 386 8.16 34.75 -6.51
C GLN A 386 8.76 33.89 -5.40
N THR A 387 8.95 34.48 -4.22
CA THR A 387 9.38 33.75 -3.02
C THR A 387 8.31 33.88 -1.95
N ARG A 388 7.97 32.79 -1.27
CA ARG A 388 6.96 32.78 -0.20
C ARG A 388 7.44 31.95 0.97
N LEU A 389 7.21 32.45 2.18
CA LEU A 389 7.28 31.65 3.40
C LEU A 389 5.85 31.30 3.84
N ASN A 390 5.45 30.05 3.67
CA ASN A 390 4.17 29.55 4.16
C ASN A 390 4.33 29.03 5.58
N PHE A 391 3.42 29.42 6.45
CA PHE A 391 3.24 28.77 7.75
C PHE A 391 1.77 28.79 8.13
N GLY A 392 1.34 27.78 8.89
CA GLY A 392 -0.06 27.64 9.24
C GLY A 392 -0.32 26.50 10.21
N LEU A 393 -1.59 26.12 10.31
CA LEU A 393 -2.03 24.97 11.09
C LEU A 393 -2.70 23.97 10.14
N ARG A 394 -2.33 22.70 10.21
CA ARG A 394 -2.94 21.61 9.46
C ARG A 394 -3.56 20.61 10.43
N ILE A 395 -4.84 20.33 10.25
CA ILE A 395 -5.63 19.39 11.05
C ILE A 395 -5.96 18.19 10.16
N ARG A 396 -5.51 17.01 10.58
CA ARG A 396 -5.85 15.74 9.95
C ARG A 396 -7.25 15.31 10.37
N LEU A 397 -8.14 15.18 9.40
CA LEU A 397 -9.55 14.81 9.60
C LEU A 397 -9.75 13.29 9.48
N THR A 398 -8.99 12.63 8.59
CA THR A 398 -8.88 11.17 8.47
C THR A 398 -7.42 10.79 8.27
N ASP A 399 -7.06 9.51 8.29
CA ASP A 399 -5.65 9.09 8.09
C ASP A 399 -5.04 9.63 6.77
N ASP A 400 -5.89 9.82 5.76
CA ASP A 400 -5.49 10.23 4.41
C ASP A 400 -5.91 11.65 4.03
N PHE A 401 -6.63 12.39 4.89
CA PHE A 401 -7.16 13.71 4.54
C PHE A 401 -6.91 14.74 5.65
N SER A 402 -6.50 15.93 5.23
CA SER A 402 -6.20 17.04 6.13
C SER A 402 -6.65 18.39 5.57
N LEU A 403 -7.09 19.25 6.49
CA LEU A 403 -7.49 20.63 6.25
C LEU A 403 -6.46 21.56 6.91
N GLY A 404 -5.88 22.46 6.12
CA GLY A 404 -4.94 23.48 6.58
C GLY A 404 -5.52 24.88 6.54
N VAL A 405 -5.10 25.71 7.49
CA VAL A 405 -5.31 27.16 7.49
C VAL A 405 -3.94 27.80 7.50
N SER A 406 -3.64 28.58 6.45
CA SER A 406 -2.38 29.32 6.31
C SER A 406 -2.53 30.72 6.90
N ALA A 407 -1.59 31.10 7.76
CA ALA A 407 -1.47 32.47 8.25
C ALA A 407 -1.03 33.42 7.11
N PRO A 408 -1.16 34.75 7.28
CA PRO A 408 -0.66 35.73 6.32
C PRO A 408 0.82 35.50 5.99
N SER A 409 1.08 34.90 4.83
CA SER A 409 2.37 34.33 4.45
C SER A 409 3.16 35.35 3.62
N PRO A 410 4.30 35.87 4.11
CA PRO A 410 5.04 36.91 3.39
C PRO A 410 5.49 36.40 2.02
N THR A 411 5.07 37.10 0.98
CA THR A 411 5.30 36.77 -0.42
C THR A 411 5.92 37.96 -1.13
N LEU A 412 7.14 37.80 -1.63
CA LEU A 412 7.79 38.78 -2.50
C LEU A 412 7.57 38.35 -3.96
N THR A 413 6.96 39.22 -4.76
CA THR A 413 6.79 39.00 -6.21
C THR A 413 7.55 40.07 -6.97
N ARG A 414 8.53 39.65 -7.77
CA ARG A 414 9.27 40.50 -8.73
C ARG A 414 8.72 40.24 -10.13
N MET A 415 8.22 41.29 -10.76
CA MET A 415 7.71 41.23 -12.13
C MET A 415 8.88 41.34 -13.13
N ARG A 416 8.75 40.73 -14.31
CA ARG A 416 9.74 40.91 -15.39
C ARG A 416 9.62 42.34 -15.91
N THR A 417 10.73 43.07 -15.99
CA THR A 417 10.80 44.46 -16.49
C THR A 417 10.19 44.56 -17.89
N GLY A 418 9.35 45.57 -18.12
CA GLY A 418 8.68 45.82 -19.41
C GLY A 418 7.18 45.52 -19.46
N LEU A 419 6.61 44.86 -18.45
CA LEU A 419 5.16 44.66 -18.31
C LEU A 419 4.57 45.71 -17.36
N ASN A 420 4.00 46.77 -17.91
CA ASN A 420 3.01 47.66 -17.28
C ASN A 420 3.37 48.34 -15.95
N GLY A 421 4.65 48.64 -15.69
CA GLY A 421 5.04 49.48 -14.53
C GLY A 421 4.80 48.85 -13.15
N VAL A 422 4.45 47.57 -13.08
CA VAL A 422 4.21 46.87 -11.80
C VAL A 422 5.55 46.65 -11.09
N LYS A 423 5.78 47.42 -10.02
CA LYS A 423 6.98 47.27 -9.18
C LYS A 423 6.94 45.96 -8.40
N SER A 424 8.12 45.49 -8.00
CA SER A 424 8.25 44.39 -7.03
C SER A 424 7.40 44.71 -5.79
N ARG A 425 6.62 43.74 -5.32
CA ARG A 425 5.69 43.96 -4.20
C ARG A 425 5.75 42.84 -3.17
N TRP A 426 5.54 43.22 -1.93
CA TRP A 426 5.25 42.31 -0.84
C TRP A 426 3.73 42.13 -0.71
N SER A 427 3.29 40.91 -0.48
CA SER A 427 1.92 40.58 -0.11
C SER A 427 1.91 39.56 1.03
N PHE A 428 0.77 39.45 1.73
CA PHE A 428 0.59 38.56 2.87
C PHE A 428 -0.68 37.72 2.68
N PRO A 429 -0.73 36.84 1.67
CA PRO A 429 -1.87 35.96 1.45
C PRO A 429 -2.10 35.02 2.65
N ALA A 430 -3.37 34.86 3.05
CA ALA A 430 -3.83 33.84 3.99
C ALA A 430 -4.86 32.96 3.30
N GLY A 431 -5.05 31.72 3.73
CA GLY A 431 -5.90 30.80 2.97
C GLY A 431 -6.17 29.45 3.58
N LEU A 432 -6.87 28.61 2.83
CA LEU A 432 -7.21 27.23 3.18
C LEU A 432 -6.46 26.25 2.27
N GLU A 433 -6.01 25.14 2.83
CA GLU A 433 -5.35 24.03 2.14
C GLU A 433 -6.15 22.73 2.35
N LEU A 434 -6.33 21.96 1.29
CA LEU A 434 -6.81 20.58 1.33
C LEU A 434 -5.64 19.69 0.91
N ALA A 435 -5.24 18.75 1.76
CA ALA A 435 -4.10 17.87 1.48
C ALA A 435 -4.47 16.41 1.75
N PHE A 436 -4.03 15.52 0.86
CA PHE A 436 -4.30 14.08 0.96
C PHE A 436 -3.00 13.31 1.11
N ALA A 437 -2.93 12.36 2.03
CA ALA A 437 -1.77 11.48 2.22
C ALA A 437 -1.97 10.18 1.43
N LEU A 438 -0.96 9.77 0.67
CA LEU A 438 -0.96 8.52 -0.12
C LEU A 438 0.20 7.59 0.28
#